data_AF-A0AAV0QD59-F1
#
_entry.id   AF-A0AAV0QD59-F1
#
_cell.length_a   1.000
_cell.length_b   1.000
_cell.length_c   1.000
_cell.angle_alpha   90.00
_cell.angle_beta   90.00
_cell.angle_gamma   90.00
#
_symmetry.space_group_name_H-M   'P 1'
#
loop_
_entity.id
_entity.type
_entity.pdbx_description
1 polymer ?
#
loop_
_entity_poly.entity_id
_entity_poly.type
_entity_poly.pdbx_seq_one_letter_code
_entity_poly.pdbx_strand_id
1 'polypeptide(L)'
;MLLVNAWAIHRDPRVWADSTSFKPERFEGGGGDEHGCPKPIPFGMGRRACPGAGLAQRVVGLTLASLIQCFEWEKEEEDIDMAEGTGLTMPKLIPLQLNCRPRPIIIHKLVLAA
;
A
#
# COMPACT_ATOMS: atom_id res chain seq x y z
N MET A 1 -10.46 -26.50 -10.99
CA MET A 1 -10.19 -25.35 -10.12
C MET A 1 -9.76 -24.18 -11.01
N LEU A 2 -10.41 -23.02 -10.90
CA LEU A 2 -10.04 -21.82 -11.66
C LEU A 2 -9.37 -20.84 -10.69
N LEU A 3 -8.17 -20.39 -11.02
CA LEU A 3 -7.41 -19.41 -10.25
C LEU A 3 -7.15 -18.18 -11.11
N VAL A 4 -7.40 -17.00 -10.54
CA VAL A 4 -7.11 -15.72 -11.19
C VAL A 4 -5.77 -15.22 -10.65
N ASN A 5 -4.78 -15.08 -11.53
CA ASN A 5 -3.48 -14.54 -11.16
C ASN A 5 -3.49 -13.00 -11.19
N ALA A 6 -4.11 -12.40 -10.17
CA ALA A 6 -4.19 -10.94 -10.05
C ALA A 6 -2.80 -10.28 -9.96
N TRP A 7 -1.83 -10.94 -9.31
CA TRP A 7 -0.45 -10.46 -9.19
C TRP A 7 0.21 -10.25 -10.56
N ALA A 8 0.09 -11.24 -11.46
CA ALA A 8 0.63 -11.13 -12.82
C ALA A 8 -0.07 -10.05 -13.63
N ILE A 9 -1.40 -9.90 -13.48
CA ILE A 9 -2.17 -8.84 -14.16
C ILE A 9 -1.70 -7.45 -13.71
N HIS A 10 -1.42 -7.25 -12.42
CA HIS A 10 -0.96 -5.96 -11.87
C HIS A 10 0.49 -5.64 -12.22
N ARG A 11 1.26 -6.59 -12.75
CA ARG A 11 2.68 -6.44 -13.11
C ARG A 11 2.96 -6.68 -14.60
N ASP A 12 1.92 -6.87 -15.42
CA ASP A 12 2.09 -7.10 -16.86
C ASP A 12 2.65 -5.83 -17.54
N PRO A 13 3.86 -5.87 -18.12
CA PRO A 13 4.47 -4.69 -18.75
C PRO A 13 3.73 -4.24 -20.02
N ARG A 14 2.84 -5.07 -20.59
CA ARG A 14 1.99 -4.71 -21.73
C ARG A 14 0.82 -3.82 -21.32
N VAL A 15 0.47 -3.85 -20.04
CA VAL A 15 -0.69 -3.15 -19.46
C VAL A 15 -0.24 -2.00 -18.57
N TRP A 16 0.87 -2.17 -17.85
CA TRP A 16 1.42 -1.20 -16.92
C TRP A 16 2.83 -0.77 -17.37
N ALA A 17 3.02 0.51 -17.68
CA ALA A 17 4.37 1.07 -17.86
C ALA A 17 5.17 0.96 -16.55
N ASP A 18 6.48 0.73 -16.55
CA ASP A 18 7.27 0.57 -15.31
C ASP A 18 6.60 -0.40 -14.29
N SER A 19 6.10 -1.55 -14.76
CA SER A 19 5.16 -2.41 -14.00
C SER A 19 5.70 -2.98 -12.68
N THR A 20 7.02 -2.98 -12.50
CA THR A 20 7.70 -3.45 -11.29
C THR A 20 8.09 -2.33 -10.33
N SER A 21 7.93 -1.06 -10.73
CA SER A 21 8.32 0.10 -9.95
C SER A 21 7.17 0.57 -9.05
N PHE A 22 7.48 0.88 -7.79
CA PHE A 22 6.54 1.56 -6.90
C PHE A 22 6.41 3.04 -7.30
N LYS A 23 5.31 3.38 -7.99
CA LYS A 23 5.07 4.71 -8.58
C LYS A 23 3.64 5.18 -8.29
N PRO A 24 3.36 5.73 -7.10
CA PRO A 24 2.03 6.21 -6.71
C PRO A 24 1.45 7.24 -7.70
N GLU A 25 2.31 8.04 -8.31
CA GLU A 25 1.99 9.14 -9.23
C GLU A 25 1.21 8.64 -10.46
N ARG A 26 1.34 7.36 -10.80
CA ARG A 26 0.56 6.72 -11.86
C ARG A 26 -0.95 6.79 -11.64
N PHE A 27 -1.38 6.92 -10.39
CA PHE A 27 -2.79 6.97 -10.01
C PHE A 27 -3.29 8.41 -9.77
N GLU A 28 -2.43 9.42 -9.91
CA GLU A 28 -2.85 10.82 -9.85
C GLU A 28 -3.84 11.12 -10.99
N GLY A 29 -4.78 12.03 -10.74
CA GLY A 29 -5.84 12.34 -11.71
C GLY A 29 -7.03 11.36 -11.71
N GLY A 30 -7.12 10.42 -10.76
CA GLY A 30 -8.34 9.65 -10.53
C GLY A 30 -8.34 8.21 -11.02
N GLY A 31 -7.20 7.68 -11.50
CA GLY A 31 -6.97 6.24 -11.66
C GLY A 31 -8.12 5.46 -12.32
N GLY A 32 -8.31 5.65 -13.61
CA GLY A 32 -9.34 4.95 -14.39
C GLY A 32 -9.33 5.35 -15.86
N ASP A 33 -10.16 4.66 -16.65
CA ASP A 33 -10.25 4.69 -18.13
C ASP A 33 -10.21 6.09 -18.76
N GLU A 34 -10.60 7.12 -18.01
CA GLU A 34 -10.55 8.55 -18.38
C GLU A 34 -9.14 9.10 -18.65
N HIS A 35 -8.08 8.41 -18.20
CA HIS A 35 -6.68 8.73 -18.50
C HIS A 35 -5.88 7.55 -19.08
N GLY A 36 -6.56 6.48 -19.52
CA GLY A 36 -5.91 5.30 -20.11
C GLY A 36 -5.11 4.43 -19.13
N CYS A 37 -5.20 4.68 -17.82
CA CYS A 37 -4.56 3.84 -16.81
C CYS A 37 -5.47 2.65 -16.45
N PRO A 38 -4.97 1.40 -16.47
CA PRO A 38 -5.74 0.22 -16.09
C PRO A 38 -6.22 0.32 -14.64
N LYS A 39 -7.45 -0.14 -14.37
CA LYS A 39 -7.97 -0.24 -13.00
C LYS A 39 -7.38 -1.46 -12.28
N PRO A 40 -6.76 -1.31 -11.10
CA PRO A 40 -6.27 -2.45 -10.34
C PRO A 40 -7.46 -3.24 -9.74
N ILE A 41 -7.28 -4.54 -9.55
CA ILE A 41 -8.31 -5.47 -9.05
C ILE A 41 -7.91 -6.16 -7.72
N PRO A 42 -7.37 -5.45 -6.72
CA PRO A 42 -6.87 -6.06 -5.48
C PRO A 42 -7.99 -6.69 -4.64
N PHE A 43 -9.22 -6.26 -4.86
CA PHE A 43 -10.42 -6.79 -4.19
C PHE A 43 -11.29 -7.65 -5.11
N GLY A 44 -10.76 -8.07 -6.27
CA GLY A 44 -11.54 -8.78 -7.29
C GLY A 44 -12.58 -7.89 -7.98
N MET A 45 -13.49 -8.51 -8.73
CA MET A 45 -14.55 -7.83 -9.47
C MET A 45 -15.82 -8.68 -9.56
N GLY A 46 -16.96 -8.04 -9.87
CA GLY A 46 -18.24 -8.72 -10.09
C GLY A 46 -18.82 -9.36 -8.81
N ARG A 47 -19.61 -10.43 -8.99
CA ARG A 47 -20.37 -11.08 -7.89
C ARG A 47 -19.52 -11.65 -6.74
N ARG A 48 -18.21 -11.83 -6.96
CA ARG A 48 -17.27 -12.39 -5.97
C ARG A 48 -16.23 -11.37 -5.50
N ALA A 49 -16.44 -10.09 -5.79
CA ALA A 49 -15.61 -9.03 -5.24
C ALA A 49 -15.65 -9.03 -3.71
N CYS A 50 -14.55 -8.63 -3.08
CA CYS A 50 -14.43 -8.57 -1.64
C CYS A 50 -15.44 -7.56 -1.06
N PRO A 51 -16.37 -7.99 -0.18
CA PRO A 51 -17.34 -7.08 0.43
C PRO A 51 -16.68 -6.07 1.37
N GLY A 52 -15.47 -6.35 1.85
CA GLY A 52 -14.69 -5.47 2.73
C GLY A 52 -13.89 -4.39 2.02
N ALA A 53 -13.93 -4.28 0.68
CA ALA A 53 -13.08 -3.36 -0.09
C ALA A 53 -13.19 -1.90 0.41
N GLY A 54 -14.42 -1.41 0.63
CA GLY A 54 -14.65 -0.04 1.10
C GLY A 54 -14.21 0.21 2.55
N LEU A 55 -14.16 -0.82 3.40
CA LEU A 55 -13.62 -0.72 4.76
C LEU A 55 -12.09 -0.70 4.70
N ALA A 56 -11.48 -1.64 3.96
CA ALA A 56 -10.04 -1.74 3.82
C ALA A 56 -9.42 -0.45 3.29
N GLN A 57 -10.01 0.16 2.27
CA GLN A 57 -9.53 1.45 1.72
C GLN A 57 -9.52 2.57 2.77
N ARG A 58 -10.57 2.68 3.59
CA ARG A 58 -10.65 3.69 4.65
C ARG A 58 -9.64 3.44 5.76
N VAL A 59 -9.54 2.19 6.22
CA VAL A 59 -8.63 1.80 7.30
C VAL A 59 -7.18 2.00 6.87
N VAL A 60 -6.78 1.47 5.71
CA VAL A 60 -5.40 1.62 5.21
C VAL A 60 -5.05 3.09 5.01
N GLY A 61 -5.93 3.88 4.39
CA GLY A 61 -5.71 5.32 4.21
C GLY A 61 -5.54 6.07 5.53
N LEU A 62 -6.44 5.83 6.50
CA LEU A 62 -6.37 6.47 7.82
C LEU A 62 -5.12 6.05 8.60
N THR A 63 -4.79 4.76 8.60
CA THR A 63 -3.60 4.25 9.27
C THR A 63 -2.34 4.88 8.68
N LEU A 64 -2.19 4.87 7.34
CA LEU A 64 -1.02 5.46 6.69
C LEU A 64 -0.92 6.96 6.95
N ALA A 65 -2.03 7.70 6.84
CA ALA A 65 -2.06 9.13 7.12
C ALA A 65 -1.65 9.43 8.57
N SER A 66 -2.14 8.64 9.52
CA SER A 66 -1.79 8.77 10.94
C SER A 66 -0.30 8.49 11.19
N LEU A 67 0.24 7.43 10.58
CA LEU A 67 1.66 7.07 10.71
C LEU A 67 2.57 8.17 10.13
N ILE A 68 2.22 8.75 8.98
CA ILE A 68 2.97 9.84 8.35
C ILE A 68 2.86 11.14 9.16
N GLN A 69 1.65 11.47 9.61
CA GLN A 69 1.38 12.71 10.34
C GLN A 69 2.02 12.71 11.73
N CYS A 70 2.08 11.57 12.40
CA CYS A 70 2.50 11.49 13.79
C CYS A 70 3.97 11.18 13.98
N PHE A 71 4.64 10.54 13.00
CA PHE A 71 6.00 10.04 13.17
C PHE A 71 6.94 10.48 12.05
N GLU A 72 8.21 10.60 12.40
CA GLU A 72 9.35 10.58 11.49
C GLU A 72 9.92 9.17 11.48
N TRP A 73 10.23 8.66 10.29
CA TRP A 73 10.65 7.28 10.07
C TRP A 73 12.09 7.26 9.58
N GLU A 74 12.91 6.45 10.24
CA GLU A 74 14.33 6.25 9.91
C GLU A 74 14.54 4.77 9.61
N LYS A 75 15.16 4.48 8.45
CA LYS A 75 15.64 3.12 8.16
C LYS A 75 16.93 2.86 8.91
N GLU A 76 17.21 1.59 9.17
CA GLU A 76 18.56 1.16 9.54
C GLU A 76 19.51 1.35 8.35
N GLU A 77 20.82 1.22 8.57
CA GLU A 77 21.83 1.48 7.52
C GLU A 77 21.65 0.55 6.31
N GLU A 78 21.10 -0.64 6.54
CA GLU A 78 20.83 -1.66 5.52
C GLU A 78 19.62 -1.30 4.64
N ASP A 79 19.62 -1.80 3.40
CA ASP A 79 18.47 -1.65 2.51
C ASP A 79 17.33 -2.60 2.89
N ILE A 80 16.09 -2.14 2.70
CA ILE A 80 14.90 -2.91 3.04
C ILE A 80 14.71 -4.03 2.01
N ASP A 81 14.87 -5.29 2.42
CA ASP A 81 14.58 -6.45 1.57
C ASP A 81 13.07 -6.52 1.24
N MET A 82 12.71 -6.42 -0.04
CA MET A 82 11.33 -6.46 -0.53
C MET A 82 10.89 -7.85 -1.02
N ALA A 83 11.67 -8.90 -0.77
CA ALA A 83 11.30 -10.27 -1.12
C ALA A 83 9.94 -10.67 -0.51
N GLU A 84 9.14 -11.38 -1.31
CA GLU A 84 7.82 -11.87 -0.93
C GLU A 84 7.94 -13.21 -0.20
N GLY A 85 7.29 -13.32 0.95
CA GLY A 85 7.13 -14.56 1.71
C GLY A 85 6.01 -15.43 1.15
N THR A 86 5.92 -16.66 1.65
CA THR A 86 4.91 -17.62 1.19
C THR A 86 3.54 -17.37 1.82
N GLY A 87 2.47 -17.41 1.03
CA GLY A 87 1.09 -17.35 1.52
C GLY A 87 0.12 -16.68 0.55
N LEU A 88 -1.17 -16.69 0.90
CA LEU A 88 -2.22 -16.07 0.06
C LEU A 88 -2.15 -14.54 0.02
N THR A 89 -1.54 -13.92 1.04
CA THR A 89 -1.50 -12.47 1.21
C THR A 89 -0.17 -11.83 0.79
N MET A 90 0.77 -12.63 0.26
CA MET A 90 2.12 -12.19 -0.14
C MET A 90 2.78 -11.27 0.90
N PRO A 91 2.96 -11.76 2.15
CA PRO A 91 3.63 -10.98 3.18
C PRO A 91 5.08 -10.69 2.78
N LYS A 92 5.77 -9.77 3.46
CA LYS A 92 7.24 -9.67 3.32
C LYS A 92 7.89 -10.95 3.85
N LEU A 93 8.95 -11.40 3.19
CA LEU A 93 9.75 -12.55 3.65
C LEU A 93 10.38 -12.25 5.01
N ILE A 94 10.97 -11.06 5.13
CA ILE A 94 11.53 -10.53 6.36
C ILE A 94 10.62 -9.38 6.84
N PRO A 95 10.10 -9.45 8.09
CA PRO A 95 9.29 -8.36 8.64
C PRO A 95 10.03 -7.02 8.60
N LEU A 96 9.30 -5.94 8.26
CA LEU A 96 9.86 -4.60 8.23
C LEU A 96 10.21 -4.11 9.64
N GLN A 97 11.46 -3.74 9.86
CA GLN A 97 11.93 -3.09 11.08
C GLN A 97 12.34 -1.66 10.75
N LEU A 98 11.81 -0.70 11.52
CA LEU A 98 12.06 0.73 11.33
C LEU A 98 12.12 1.42 12.69
N ASN A 99 12.95 2.46 12.77
CA ASN A 99 12.92 3.38 13.90
C ASN A 99 11.89 4.47 13.62
N CYS A 100 11.04 4.78 14.60
CA CYS A 100 10.07 5.87 14.49
C CYS A 100 10.20 6.84 15.67
N ARG A 101 10.20 8.14 15.38
CA ARG A 101 10.22 9.21 16.38
C ARG A 101 8.94 10.05 16.28
N PRO A 102 8.25 10.35 17.39
CA PRO A 102 7.08 11.23 17.35
C PRO A 102 7.46 12.63 16.82
N ARG A 103 6.66 13.17 15.89
CA ARG A 103 6.83 14.54 15.40
C ARG A 103 6.52 15.57 16.51
N PRO A 104 7.20 16.73 16.54
CA PRO A 104 6.99 17.76 17.57
C PRO A 104 5.53 18.21 17.74
N ILE A 105 4.75 18.26 16.65
CA ILE A 105 3.34 18.62 16.67
C ILE A 105 2.47 17.68 17.53
N ILE A 106 2.91 16.43 17.71
CA ILE A 106 2.25 15.44 18.58
C ILE A 106 2.73 15.57 20.03
N ILE A 107 4.02 15.85 20.24
CA ILE A 107 4.60 16.02 21.58
C ILE A 107 3.89 17.16 22.34
N HIS A 108 3.61 18.28 21.68
CA HIS A 108 2.90 19.41 22.30
C HIS A 108 1.44 19.07 22.66
N LYS A 109 0.81 18.10 21.99
CA LYS A 109 -0.57 17.66 22.32
C LYS A 109 -0.61 16.63 23.44
N LEU A 110 0.42 15.81 23.60
CA LEU A 110 0.52 14.84 24.68
C LEU A 110 0.88 15.50 26.03
N VAL A 111 1.70 16.57 26.01
CA VAL A 111 2.06 17.32 27.24
C VAL A 111 0.94 18.23 27.73
N LEU A 112 0.00 18.65 26.87
CA LEU A 112 -1.17 19.44 27.27
C LEU A 112 -2.38 18.60 27.70
N ALA A 113 -2.32 17.28 27.50
CA ALA A 113 -3.37 16.34 27.91
C ALA A 113 -2.99 15.53 29.16
N ALA A 114 -1.83 15.83 29.77
CA ALA A 114 -1.33 15.30 31.04
C ALA A 114 -1.25 16.43 32.06
#